data_AF-A0A957J8G0-F1
#
_entry.id   AF-A0A957J8G0-F1
#
_cell.length_a   1.000
_cell.length_b   1.000
_cell.length_c   1.000
_cell.angle_alpha   90.00
_cell.angle_beta   90.00
_cell.angle_gamma   90.00
#
_symmetry.space_group_name_H-M   'P 1'
#
loop_
_entity.id
_entity.type
_entity.pdbx_description
1 polymer ?
#
loop_
_entity_poly.entity_id
_entity_poly.type
_entity_poly.pdbx_seq_one_letter_code
_entity_poly.pdbx_strand_id
1 'polypeptide(L)' 'QHGMGMLLITHYQRLLDYIKPDYVHVMLDGRIVESGGPELALELEEKGYDWVRTKYGTAESVN' A
#
# COMPACT_ATOMS: atom_id res chain seq x y z
N GLN A 1 18.94 -0.62 -24.10
CA GLN A 1 17.53 -1.02 -24.03
C GLN A 1 16.88 -0.09 -23.00
N HIS A 2 15.84 0.67 -23.35
CA HIS A 2 15.14 1.53 -22.38
C HIS A 2 13.93 0.76 -21.86
N GLY A 3 13.89 0.49 -20.55
CA GLY A 3 12.73 -0.08 -19.88
C GLY A 3 11.80 1.01 -19.38
N MET A 4 10.49 0.78 -19.46
CA MET A 4 9.48 1.69 -18.92
C MET A 4 9.30 1.40 -17.42
N GLY A 5 9.36 2.45 -16.60
CA GLY A 5 8.92 2.40 -15.21
C GLY A 5 7.52 2.99 -15.06
N MET A 6 6.69 2.40 -14.22
CA MET A 6 5.33 2.86 -13.94
C MET A 6 5.11 2.94 -12.43
N LEU A 7 4.63 4.09 -11.96
CA LEU A 7 4.15 4.26 -10.58
C LEU A 7 2.63 4.37 -10.61
N LEU A 8 1.97 3.42 -9.97
CA LEU A 8 0.52 3.39 -9.85
C LEU A 8 0.13 3.78 -8.43
N ILE A 9 -0.72 4.81 -8.31
CA ILE A 9 -1.25 5.27 -7.01
C ILE A 9 -2.74 4.96 -7.00
N THR A 10 -3.17 4.13 -6.06
CA THR A 10 -4.57 3.74 -5.91
C THR A 10 -4.93 3.53 -4.44
N HIS A 11 -6.17 3.83 -4.09
CA HIS A 11 -6.80 3.39 -2.84
C HIS A 11 -7.72 2.17 -3.06
N TYR A 12 -7.96 1.78 -4.31
CA TYR A 12 -8.77 0.62 -4.69
C TYR A 12 -7.88 -0.60 -4.92
N GLN A 13 -8.13 -1.65 -4.14
CA GLN A 13 -7.36 -2.89 -4.19
C GLN A 13 -7.63 -3.71 -5.45
N ARG A 14 -8.86 -3.65 -5.99
CA ARG A 14 -9.28 -4.37 -7.21
C ARG A 14 -8.45 -4.05 -8.45
N LEU A 15 -7.72 -2.93 -8.43
CA LEU A 15 -6.83 -2.59 -9.54
C LEU A 15 -5.61 -3.52 -9.61
N LEU A 16 -5.20 -4.08 -8.47
CA LEU A 16 -4.06 -4.99 -8.34
C LEU A 16 -4.37 -6.40 -8.89
N ASP A 17 -5.65 -6.73 -9.07
CA ASP A 17 -6.09 -7.93 -9.80
C ASP A 17 -5.73 -7.89 -11.29
N TYR A 18 -5.68 -6.68 -11.87
CA TYR A 18 -5.42 -6.47 -13.29
C TYR A 18 -3.94 -6.15 -13.58
N ILE A 19 -3.24 -5.59 -12.60
CA ILE A 19 -1.84 -5.18 -12.72
C ILE A 19 -1.10 -5.73 -11.52
N LYS A 20 -0.18 -6.68 -11.76
CA LYS A 20 0.71 -7.19 -10.73
C LYS A 20 1.89 -6.23 -10.56
N PRO A 21 2.01 -5.50 -9.43
CA PRO A 21 3.16 -4.63 -9.19
C PRO A 21 4.40 -5.46 -8.84
N ASP A 22 5.59 -4.96 -9.16
CA ASP A 22 6.83 -5.54 -8.65
C ASP A 22 7.08 -5.15 -7.19
N TYR A 23 6.61 -3.96 -6.80
CA TYR A 23 6.80 -3.39 -5.47
C TYR A 23 5.58 -2.59 -5.03
N VAL A 24 5.22 -2.70 -3.76
CA VAL A 24 4.07 -2.04 -3.14
C VAL A 24 4.56 -1.19 -1.98
N HIS A 25 4.09 0.06 -1.92
CA HIS A 25 4.34 0.97 -0.81
C HIS A 25 3.02 1.42 -0.20
N VAL A 26 2.92 1.39 1.13
CA VAL A 26 1.77 1.92 1.86
C VAL A 26 2.14 3.26 2.46
N MET A 27 1.32 4.27 2.17
CA MET A 27 1.49 5.61 2.68
C MET A 27 0.45 5.92 3.75
N LEU A 28 0.90 6.44 4.89
CA LEU A 28 0.08 6.91 6.00
C LEU A 28 0.68 8.23 6.51
N ASP A 29 -0.14 9.23 6.78
CA ASP A 29 0.28 10.57 7.25
C ASP A 29 1.43 11.20 6.45
N GLY A 30 1.35 11.07 5.11
CA GLY A 30 2.33 11.62 4.18
C GLY A 30 3.69 10.89 4.18
N ARG A 31 3.78 9.72 4.78
CA ARG A 31 5.02 8.92 4.86
C ARG A 31 4.79 7.49 4.40
N ILE A 32 5.79 6.89 3.77
CA ILE A 32 5.78 5.45 3.49
C ILE A 32 6.03 4.73 4.80
N VAL A 33 5.06 3.92 5.24
CA VAL A 33 5.11 3.18 6.50
C VAL A 33 5.34 1.68 6.31
N GLU A 34 4.95 1.15 5.15
CA GLU A 34 5.22 -0.23 4.76
C GLU A 34 5.66 -0.32 3.30
N SER A 35 6.43 -1.36 3.02
CA SER A 35 7.04 -1.60 1.72
C SER A 35 7.27 -3.10 1.55
N GLY A 36 6.87 -3.65 0.40
CA GLY A 36 6.93 -5.09 0.17
C GLY A 36 6.64 -5.45 -1.27
N GLY A 37 6.58 -6.75 -1.55
CA GLY A 37 6.16 -7.25 -2.85
C GLY A 37 4.63 -7.31 -3.01
N PRO A 38 4.14 -8.01 -4.04
CA PRO A 38 2.70 -8.21 -4.28
C PRO A 38 1.93 -8.78 -3.08
N GLU A 39 2.57 -9.53 -2.19
CA GLU A 39 1.96 -10.08 -0.99
C GLU A 39 1.41 -9.00 -0.04
N LEU A 40 2.03 -7.82 -0.01
CA LEU A 40 1.54 -6.70 0.78
C LEU A 40 0.19 -6.19 0.27
N ALA A 41 -0.03 -6.24 -1.05
CA ALA A 41 -1.32 -5.90 -1.63
C ALA A 41 -2.42 -6.88 -1.22
N LEU A 42 -2.11 -8.17 -1.23
CA LEU A 42 -3.05 -9.23 -0.82
C LEU A 42 -3.40 -9.08 0.67
N GLU A 43 -2.43 -8.81 1.53
CA GLU A 43 -2.68 -8.61 2.95
C GLU A 43 -3.57 -7.38 3.22
N LEU A 44 -3.39 -6.31 2.47
CA LEU A 44 -4.27 -5.14 2.53
C LEU A 44 -5.69 -5.47 2.08
N GLU A 45 -5.85 -6.32 1.07
CA GLU A 45 -7.16 -6.78 0.60
C GLU A 45 -7.89 -7.61 1.64
N GLU A 46 -7.21 -8.58 2.24
CA GLU A 46 -7.80 -9.49 3.22
C GLU A 46 -8.15 -8.79 4.54
N LYS A 47 -7.27 -7.90 5.02
CA LYS A 47 -7.36 -7.30 6.37
C LYS A 47 -7.82 -5.85 6.37
N GLY A 48 -7.96 -5.21 5.21
CA GLY A 48 -8.13 -3.77 5.09
C GLY A 48 -6.88 -2.98 5.53
N TYR A 49 -7.04 -1.67 5.74
CA TYR A 49 -5.94 -0.78 6.13
C TYR A 49 -5.78 -0.61 7.66
N ASP A 50 -6.70 -1.18 8.45
CA ASP A 50 -6.77 -0.89 9.89
C ASP A 50 -5.58 -1.46 10.67
N TRP A 51 -5.02 -2.58 10.20
CA TRP A 51 -3.80 -3.13 10.80
C TRP A 51 -2.59 -2.21 10.58
N VAL A 52 -2.49 -1.56 9.41
CA VAL A 52 -1.44 -0.58 9.12
C VAL A 52 -1.61 0.63 10.04
N ARG A 53 -2.85 1.14 10.16
CA ARG A 53 -3.15 2.24 11.08
C ARG A 53 -2.88 1.88 12.53
N THR A 54 -3.15 0.65 12.96
CA THR A 54 -2.88 0.21 14.33
C THR A 54 -1.38 0.06 14.58
N LYS A 55 -0.64 -0.44 13.59
CA LYS A 55 0.81 -0.68 13.69
C LYS A 55 1.64 0.60 13.59
N TYR A 56 1.19 1.57 12.79
CA TYR A 56 1.96 2.77 12.45
C TYR A 56 1.27 4.09 12.77
N GLY A 57 -0.03 4.07 13.03
CA GLY A 57 -0.77 5.26 13.44
C GLY A 57 -0.29 5.71 14.81
N THR A 58 0.18 6.95 14.87
CA THR A 58 0.42 7.65 16.13
C THR A 58 -0.92 7.97 16.78
N ALA A 59 -1.00 7.90 18.12
CA ALA A 59 -2.19 8.22 18.91
C ALA A 59 -2.69 9.69 18.78
N GLU A 60 -2.16 10.48 17.86
CA GLU A 60 -2.44 11.91 17.68
C GLU A 60 -3.57 12.22 16.68
N SER A 61 -4.15 11.24 15.99
CA SER A 61 -5.25 11.46 15.03
C SER A 61 -6.66 11.21 15.60
N VAL A 62 -6.80 11.04 16.92
CA VAL A 62 -8.09 11.13 17.63
C VAL A 62 -8.28 12.57 18.08
N ASN A 63 -8.87 13.38 17.21
CA ASN A 63 -9.57 14.62 17.57
C ASN A 63 -10.94 14.60 16.90
#